data_AF-A0A960UXV5-F1
#
_entry.id   AF-A0A960UXV5-F1
#
_cell.length_a   1.000
_cell.length_b   1.000
_cell.length_c   1.000
_cell.angle_alpha   90.00
_cell.angle_beta   90.00
_cell.angle_gamma   90.00
#
_symmetry.space_group_name_H-M   'P 1'
#
loop_
_entity.id
_entity.type
_entity.pdbx_description
1 polymer ?
#
loop_
_entity_poly.entity_id
_entity_poly.type
_entity_poly.pdbx_seq_one_letter_code
_entity_poly.pdbx_strand_id
1 'polypeptide(L)'
;SPNLEKDAGKIKAAMQIHHGGDDGFIPEEVVNNLKKTLDDAGVDYEFYAYPGAVHGFTRPTAGDDKESGIAYNKDADVKSWERMKEFFDKHL
;
A
#
# COMPACT_ATOMS: atom_id res chain seq x y z
N SER A 1 14.49 0.21 -2.05
CA SER A 1 14.98 -0.27 -3.36
C SER A 1 15.99 0.73 -3.87
N PRO A 2 17.20 0.31 -4.29
CA PRO A 2 18.26 1.23 -4.73
C PRO A 2 17.88 2.07 -5.96
N ASN A 3 16.84 1.67 -6.69
CA ASN A 3 16.39 2.40 -7.88
C ASN A 3 15.31 3.44 -7.56
N LEU A 4 14.62 3.33 -6.43
CA LEU A 4 13.51 4.24 -6.11
C LEU A 4 14.00 5.68 -5.97
N GLU A 5 15.08 5.91 -5.23
CA GLU A 5 15.68 7.24 -5.03
C GLU A 5 16.14 7.89 -6.34
N LYS A 6 16.63 7.08 -7.29
CA LYS A 6 17.11 7.56 -8.58
C LYS A 6 15.97 7.83 -9.58
N ASP A 7 14.92 7.02 -9.54
CA ASP A 7 13.89 6.99 -10.57
C ASP A 7 12.56 7.60 -10.15
N ALA A 8 12.36 7.94 -8.86
CA ALA A 8 11.10 8.49 -8.36
C ALA A 8 10.66 9.75 -9.11
N GLY A 9 11.58 10.67 -9.42
CA GLY A 9 11.27 11.88 -10.21
C GLY A 9 10.87 11.62 -11.67
N LYS A 10 10.93 10.38 -12.15
CA LYS A 10 10.45 9.98 -13.48
C LYS A 10 9.02 9.45 -13.45
N ILE A 11 8.42 9.29 -12.27
CA ILE A 11 7.04 8.86 -12.12
C ILE A 11 6.12 9.97 -12.63
N LYS A 12 5.32 9.65 -13.64
CA LYS A 12 4.32 10.57 -14.22
C LYS A 12 2.88 10.10 -14.01
N ALA A 13 2.71 8.82 -13.65
CA ALA A 13 1.40 8.26 -13.39
C ALA A 13 0.93 8.69 -12.00
N ALA A 14 -0.38 8.89 -11.84
CA ALA A 14 -0.97 8.99 -10.51
C ALA A 14 -0.69 7.68 -9.75
N MET A 15 -0.42 7.78 -8.45
CA MET A 15 -0.06 6.62 -7.63
C MET A 15 -0.98 6.47 -6.42
N GLN A 16 -1.46 5.25 -6.18
CA GLN A 16 -2.19 4.87 -4.97
C GLN A 16 -1.56 3.60 -4.38
N ILE A 17 -1.25 3.62 -3.09
CA ILE A 17 -0.63 2.51 -2.35
C ILE A 17 -1.59 2.05 -1.24
N HIS A 18 -1.81 0.73 -1.17
CA HIS A 18 -2.58 0.06 -0.14
C HIS A 18 -1.68 -0.88 0.66
N HIS A 19 -1.60 -0.67 1.97
CA HIS A 19 -0.67 -1.38 2.85
C HIS A 19 -1.39 -1.97 4.06
N GLY A 20 -1.12 -3.24 4.38
CA GLY A 20 -1.55 -3.83 5.64
C GLY A 20 -0.84 -3.13 6.79
N GLY A 21 -1.58 -2.45 7.66
CA GLY A 21 -1.01 -1.62 8.73
C GLY A 21 -0.23 -2.42 9.79
N ASP A 22 -0.45 -3.72 9.85
CA ASP A 22 0.20 -4.65 10.77
C ASP A 22 1.07 -5.67 9.99
N ASP A 23 1.41 -5.40 8.72
CA ASP A 23 2.22 -6.30 7.88
C ASP A 23 3.67 -6.38 8.42
N GLY A 24 3.96 -7.46 9.14
CA GLY A 24 5.27 -7.72 9.74
C GLY A 24 6.38 -8.10 8.75
N PHE A 25 6.08 -8.29 7.45
CA PHE A 25 7.09 -8.58 6.44
C PHE A 25 7.75 -7.33 5.88
N ILE A 26 7.12 -6.16 6.05
CA ILE A 26 7.65 -4.89 5.57
C ILE A 26 8.01 -4.01 6.78
N PRO A 27 9.30 -3.78 7.06
CA PRO A 27 9.70 -2.90 8.14
C PRO A 27 9.16 -1.47 7.95
N GLU A 28 8.80 -0.81 9.04
CA GLU A 28 8.28 0.57 9.01
C GLU A 28 9.26 1.55 8.34
N GLU A 29 10.57 1.35 8.53
CA GLU A 29 11.61 2.13 7.86
C GLU A 29 11.49 2.08 6.34
N VAL A 30 11.12 0.93 5.77
CA VAL A 30 10.94 0.79 4.31
C VAL A 30 9.74 1.60 3.83
N VAL A 31 8.64 1.60 4.60
CA VAL A 31 7.45 2.40 4.30
C VAL A 31 7.75 3.89 4.42
N ASN A 32 8.47 4.30 5.46
CA ASN A 32 8.85 5.69 5.69
C ASN A 32 9.83 6.17 4.61
N ASN A 33 10.79 5.35 4.21
CA ASN A 33 11.71 5.69 3.11
C ASN A 33 10.98 5.82 1.77
N LEU A 34 10.00 4.94 1.49
CA LEU A 34 9.14 5.06 0.30
C LEU A 34 8.43 6.42 0.27
N LYS A 35 7.70 6.76 1.34
CA LYS A 35 6.97 8.04 1.44
C LYS A 35 7.90 9.23 1.27
N LYS A 36 9.01 9.27 2.03
CA LYS A 36 10.00 10.33 1.93
C LYS A 36 10.55 10.48 0.51
N THR A 37 10.86 9.37 -0.16
CA THR A 37 11.41 9.42 -1.52
C THR A 37 10.40 9.98 -2.53
N LEU A 38 9.12 9.63 -2.39
CA LEU A 38 8.06 10.18 -3.25
C LEU A 38 7.81 11.67 -2.96
N ASP A 39 7.80 12.05 -1.67
CA ASP A 39 7.66 13.44 -1.23
C ASP A 39 8.81 14.31 -1.76
N ASP A 40 10.06 13.87 -1.58
CA ASP A 40 11.26 14.57 -2.06
C ASP A 40 11.25 14.72 -3.60
N ALA A 41 10.68 13.75 -4.31
CA ALA A 41 10.55 13.76 -5.76
C ALA A 41 9.34 14.57 -6.27
N GLY A 42 8.49 15.09 -5.37
CA GLY A 42 7.28 15.83 -5.72
C GLY A 42 6.23 14.99 -6.44
N VAL A 43 6.22 13.68 -6.21
CA VAL A 43 5.24 12.76 -6.79
C VAL A 43 3.93 12.89 -6.01
N ASP A 44 2.81 13.09 -6.70
CA ASP A 44 1.49 13.03 -6.09
C ASP A 44 1.06 11.57 -5.89
N TYR A 45 0.77 11.19 -4.65
CA TYR A 45 0.34 9.84 -4.32
C TYR A 45 -0.65 9.80 -3.15
N GLU A 46 -1.50 8.79 -3.16
CA GLU A 46 -2.37 8.42 -2.05
C GLU A 46 -1.80 7.19 -1.34
N PHE A 47 -1.65 7.24 -0.02
CA PHE A 47 -1.18 6.09 0.77
C PHE A 47 -2.20 5.74 1.85
N TYR A 48 -2.69 4.50 1.82
CA TYR A 48 -3.62 3.98 2.81
C TYR A 48 -3.02 2.80 3.57
N ALA A 49 -2.87 2.96 4.88
CA ALA A 49 -2.58 1.87 5.80
C ALA A 49 -3.89 1.35 6.42
N TYR A 50 -4.02 0.03 6.53
CA TYR A 50 -5.20 -0.63 7.09
C TYR A 50 -4.86 -1.28 8.44
N PRO A 51 -5.20 -0.65 9.58
CA PRO A 51 -4.93 -1.23 10.90
C PRO A 51 -5.55 -2.61 11.06
N GLY A 52 -4.81 -3.56 11.66
CA GLY A 52 -5.28 -4.93 11.82
C GLY A 52 -5.21 -5.78 10.54
N ALA A 53 -4.69 -5.27 9.42
CA ALA A 53 -4.45 -6.05 8.21
C ALA A 53 -2.96 -6.39 8.10
N VAL A 54 -2.66 -7.66 7.86
CA VAL A 54 -1.31 -8.16 7.60
C VAL A 54 -1.14 -8.42 6.09
N HIS A 55 -0.08 -9.14 5.70
CA HIS A 55 0.12 -9.48 4.30
C HIS A 55 -1.06 -10.31 3.75
N GLY A 56 -1.37 -10.16 2.45
CA GLY A 56 -2.43 -10.93 1.81
C GLY A 56 -3.86 -10.54 2.24
N PHE A 57 -4.07 -9.34 2.78
CA PHE A 57 -5.38 -8.88 3.26
C PHE A 57 -6.50 -8.90 2.22
N THR A 58 -6.20 -8.89 0.92
CA THR A 58 -7.15 -9.00 -0.20
C THR A 58 -7.38 -10.43 -0.68
N ARG A 59 -6.79 -11.43 -0.04
CA ARG A 59 -6.84 -12.84 -0.47
C ARG A 59 -7.78 -13.65 0.43
N PRO A 60 -9.04 -13.92 0.05
CA PRO A 60 -9.98 -14.68 0.88
C PRO A 60 -9.48 -16.08 1.27
N THR A 61 -8.59 -16.67 0.48
CA THR A 61 -8.00 -17.99 0.75
C THR A 61 -6.82 -17.97 1.73
N ALA A 62 -6.44 -16.81 2.27
CA ALA A 62 -5.36 -16.67 3.25
C ALA A 62 -5.76 -17.08 4.68
N GLY A 63 -7.05 -17.38 4.94
CA GLY A 63 -7.55 -17.59 6.31
C GLY A 63 -7.64 -16.28 7.09
N ASP A 64 -7.85 -16.33 8.40
CA ASP A 64 -8.04 -15.17 9.28
C ASP A 64 -7.02 -15.10 10.43
N ASP A 65 -6.07 -16.04 10.49
CA ASP A 65 -5.01 -16.09 11.48
C ASP A 65 -3.89 -15.10 11.15
N LYS A 66 -3.94 -13.93 11.79
CA LYS A 66 -2.96 -12.85 11.64
C LYS A 66 -1.60 -13.18 12.25
N GLU A 67 -1.52 -14.13 13.18
CA GLU A 67 -0.24 -14.50 13.82
C GLU A 67 0.71 -15.16 12.83
N SER A 68 0.18 -15.75 11.76
CA SER A 68 0.95 -16.29 10.63
C SER A 68 1.64 -15.21 9.78
N GLY A 69 1.26 -13.94 9.94
CA GLY A 69 1.71 -12.81 9.11
C GLY A 69 1.01 -12.70 7.75
N ILE A 70 0.18 -13.68 7.36
CA ILE A 70 -0.61 -13.67 6.12
C ILE A 70 -2.05 -14.04 6.44
N ALA A 71 -2.98 -13.09 6.31
CA ALA A 71 -4.39 -13.33 6.61
C ALA A 71 -5.29 -12.40 5.79
N TYR A 72 -6.47 -12.91 5.45
CA TYR A 72 -7.53 -12.15 4.85
C TYR A 72 -8.09 -11.13 5.86
N ASN A 73 -8.33 -9.91 5.40
CA ASN A 73 -9.05 -8.90 6.17
C ASN A 73 -10.12 -8.27 5.26
N LYS A 74 -11.37 -8.71 5.45
CA LYS A 74 -12.51 -8.29 4.63
C LYS A 74 -12.73 -6.79 4.61
N ASP A 75 -12.52 -6.10 5.73
CA ASP A 75 -12.71 -4.65 5.81
C ASP A 75 -11.66 -3.92 4.98
N ALA A 76 -10.39 -4.32 5.11
CA ALA A 76 -9.29 -3.76 4.33
C ALA A 76 -9.45 -4.07 2.83
N ASP A 77 -9.85 -5.28 2.48
CA ASP A 77 -10.14 -5.72 1.11
C ASP A 77 -11.18 -4.82 0.44
N VAL A 78 -12.39 -4.75 1.03
CA VAL A 78 -13.50 -3.94 0.49
C VAL A 78 -13.12 -2.47 0.37
N LYS A 79 -12.53 -1.87 1.42
CA LYS A 79 -12.13 -0.45 1.39
C LYS A 79 -11.05 -0.16 0.35
N SER A 80 -10.06 -1.05 0.22
CA SER A 80 -9.00 -0.87 -0.77
C SER A 80 -9.54 -0.94 -2.20
N TRP A 81 -10.51 -1.83 -2.44
CA TRP A 81 -11.19 -1.97 -3.72
C TRP A 81 -12.05 -0.75 -4.06
N GLU A 82 -12.78 -0.21 -3.09
CA GLU A 82 -13.58 1.00 -3.25
C GLU A 82 -12.71 2.21 -3.61
N ARG A 83 -11.63 2.44 -2.85
CA ARG A 83 -10.68 3.52 -3.11
C ARG A 83 -9.98 3.39 -4.46
N MET A 84 -9.70 2.16 -4.90
CA MET A 84 -9.11 1.93 -6.22
C MET A 84 -10.09 2.34 -7.33
N LYS A 85 -11.38 2.00 -7.21
CA LYS A 85 -12.39 2.44 -8.19
C LYS A 85 -12.50 3.97 -8.20
N GLU A 86 -12.61 4.61 -7.04
CA GLU A 86 -12.67 6.07 -6.92
C GLU A 86 -11.43 6.74 -7.54
N PHE A 87 -10.26 6.15 -7.33
CA PHE A 87 -9.01 6.61 -7.91
C PHE A 87 -8.98 6.51 -9.42
N PHE A 88 -9.48 5.40 -9.98
CA PHE A 88 -9.61 5.27 -11.44
C PHE A 88 -10.63 6.23 -12.02
N ASP A 89 -11.79 6.42 -11.38
CA ASP A 89 -12.80 7.40 -11.81
C ASP A 89 -12.24 8.83 -11.83
N LYS A 90 -11.27 9.14 -10.96
CA LYS A 90 -10.59 10.44 -10.89
C LYS A 90 -9.49 10.63 -11.94
N HIS A 91 -8.84 9.56 -12.39
CA HIS A 91 -7.59 9.62 -13.15
C HIS A 91 -7.62 8.97 -14.55
N LEU A 92 -8.72 8.32 -14.95
CA LEU A 92 -8.94 7.70 -16.27
C LEU A 92 -10.22 8.21 -16.93
#